data_AF-A0A2G3E065-F1
#
_entry.id   AF-A0A2G3E065-F1
#
_cell.length_a   1.000
_cell.length_b   1.000
_cell.length_c   1.000
_cell.angle_alpha   90.00
_cell.angle_beta   90.00
_cell.angle_gamma   90.00
#
_symmetry.space_group_name_H-M   'P 1'
#
loop_
_entity.id
_entity.type
_entity.pdbx_description
1 polymer ?
#
loop_
_entity_poly.entity_id
_entity_poly.type
_entity_poly.pdbx_seq_one_letter_code
_entity_poly.pdbx_strand_id
1 'polypeptide(L)'
;MKKEREVQIVRLQENLASIRKIAGWTAEELGEMLGVSKQNISNLENENTKLSKAQYIAIRHLIEYQAAKKPKNDVLLQIVSLLVDRTDLQGKDYNALKDTAKNIGAAAATMQEHALRIFAQTLLKASYTRASDLTEIDGELKRAIESKKEVDWTAEIFSDGKED
;
A
#
# COMPACT_ATOMS: atom_id res chain seq x y z
N MET A 1 21.19 -8.50 6.86
CA MET A 1 20.58 -9.13 8.07
C MET A 1 20.32 -8.14 9.23
N LYS A 2 21.25 -7.89 10.18
CA LYS A 2 20.97 -7.00 11.35
C LYS A 2 20.78 -5.52 10.96
N LYS A 3 21.61 -5.03 10.04
CA LYS A 3 21.57 -3.64 9.54
C LYS A 3 20.33 -3.35 8.71
N GLU A 4 19.87 -4.29 7.88
CA GLU A 4 18.64 -4.15 7.08
C GLU A 4 17.40 -4.05 7.96
N ARG A 5 17.28 -4.88 9.01
CA ARG A 5 16.17 -4.81 9.96
C ARG A 5 16.10 -3.47 10.68
N GLU A 6 17.24 -2.88 11.02
CA GLU A 6 17.30 -1.54 11.62
C GLU A 6 16.80 -0.47 10.64
N VAL A 7 17.20 -0.55 9.36
CA VAL A 7 16.67 0.32 8.31
C VAL A 7 15.16 0.14 8.15
N GLN A 8 14.67 -1.10 8.12
CA GLN A 8 13.23 -1.39 7.99
C GLN A 8 12.41 -0.86 9.17
N ILE A 9 12.95 -0.86 10.39
CA ILE A 9 12.27 -0.29 11.55
C ILE A 9 12.14 1.23 11.40
N VAL A 10 13.23 1.90 11.03
CA VAL A 10 13.23 3.35 10.78
C VAL A 10 12.25 3.70 9.66
N ARG A 11 12.31 2.97 8.54
CA ARG A 11 11.41 3.21 7.41
C ARG A 11 9.95 2.93 7.73
N LEU A 12 9.66 1.92 8.55
CA LEU A 12 8.28 1.71 9.01
C LEU A 12 7.79 2.93 9.79
N GLN A 13 8.60 3.40 10.72
CA GLN A 13 8.26 4.52 11.57
C GLN A 13 8.00 5.78 10.74
N GLU A 14 8.94 6.12 9.84
CA GLU A 14 8.86 7.27 8.94
C GLU A 14 7.61 7.27 8.04
N ASN A 15 7.09 6.09 7.71
CA ASN A 15 5.98 5.92 6.78
C ASN A 15 4.68 5.47 7.46
N LEU A 16 4.66 5.33 8.79
CA LEU A 16 3.55 4.71 9.52
C LEU A 16 2.23 5.43 9.25
N ALA A 17 2.25 6.77 9.29
CA ALA A 17 1.08 7.59 9.01
C ALA A 17 0.56 7.41 7.58
N SER A 18 1.47 7.34 6.59
CA SER A 18 1.09 7.13 5.18
C SER A 18 0.48 5.75 4.98
N ILE A 19 1.13 4.70 5.49
CA ILE A 19 0.64 3.32 5.40
C ILE A 19 -0.74 3.20 6.03
N ARG A 20 -0.92 3.73 7.25
CA ARG A 20 -2.19 3.72 7.98
C ARG A 20 -3.31 4.41 7.19
N LYS A 21 -3.03 5.60 6.67
CA LYS A 21 -4.03 6.37 5.89
C LYS A 21 -4.40 5.68 4.58
N ILE A 22 -3.44 5.08 3.87
CA ILE A 22 -3.69 4.33 2.65
C ILE A 22 -4.53 3.08 2.93
N ALA A 23 -4.33 2.44 4.09
CA ALA A 23 -5.16 1.36 4.56
C ALA A 23 -6.57 1.81 5.00
N GLY A 24 -6.84 3.12 5.02
CA GLY A 24 -8.12 3.69 5.47
C GLY A 24 -8.29 3.72 6.98
N TRP A 25 -7.22 3.59 7.75
CA TRP A 25 -7.29 3.57 9.21
C TRP A 25 -7.02 4.95 9.81
N THR A 26 -7.73 5.28 10.88
CA THR A 26 -7.43 6.36 11.81
C THR A 26 -6.36 5.93 12.82
N ALA A 27 -5.68 6.89 13.45
CA ALA A 27 -4.69 6.58 14.48
C ALA A 27 -5.32 5.88 15.71
N GLU A 28 -6.61 6.13 15.94
CA GLU A 28 -7.44 5.45 16.94
C GLU A 28 -7.57 3.97 16.60
N GLU A 29 -8.06 3.64 15.40
CA GLU A 29 -8.26 2.25 14.94
C GLU A 29 -6.95 1.46 14.92
N LEU A 30 -5.83 2.08 14.49
CA LEU A 30 -4.53 1.42 14.56
C LEU A 30 -4.09 1.16 16.00
N GLY A 31 -4.36 2.10 16.91
CA GLY A 31 -4.08 1.96 18.33
C GLY A 31 -4.87 0.78 18.92
N GLU A 32 -6.17 0.74 18.67
CA GLU A 32 -7.07 -0.34 19.12
C GLU A 32 -6.61 -1.71 18.61
N MET A 33 -6.29 -1.84 17.32
CA MET A 33 -5.78 -3.09 16.73
C MET A 33 -4.46 -3.56 17.35
N LEU A 34 -3.63 -2.64 17.85
CA LEU A 34 -2.35 -2.94 18.48
C LEU A 34 -2.42 -2.99 20.01
N GLY A 35 -3.58 -2.72 20.61
CA GLY A 35 -3.75 -2.64 22.07
C GLY A 35 -3.00 -1.46 22.71
N VAL A 36 -2.83 -0.35 22.00
CA VAL A 36 -2.17 0.88 22.49
C VAL A 36 -3.06 2.10 22.29
N SER A 37 -2.76 3.21 22.95
CA SER A 37 -3.53 4.44 22.77
C SER A 37 -3.23 5.12 21.43
N LYS A 38 -4.19 5.92 20.93
CA LYS A 38 -3.98 6.85 19.82
C LYS A 38 -2.77 7.77 20.02
N GLN A 39 -2.54 8.22 21.26
CA GLN A 39 -1.37 9.05 21.58
C GLN A 39 -0.06 8.28 21.37
N ASN A 40 -0.04 6.98 21.67
CA ASN A 40 1.12 6.12 21.37
C ASN A 40 1.40 6.08 19.87
N ILE A 41 0.36 5.87 19.05
CA ILE A 41 0.49 5.91 17.58
C ILE A 41 0.98 7.28 17.11
N SER A 42 0.40 8.37 17.60
CA SER A 42 0.84 9.73 17.26
C SER A 42 2.30 9.98 17.62
N ASN A 43 2.77 9.51 18.78
CA ASN A 43 4.17 9.64 19.18
C ASN A 43 5.12 8.84 18.29
N LEU A 44 4.69 7.67 17.80
CA LEU A 44 5.47 6.89 16.83
C LEU A 44 5.53 7.59 15.48
N GLU A 45 4.38 8.06 14.97
CA GLU A 45 4.26 8.74 13.67
C GLU A 45 5.03 10.06 13.59
N ASN A 46 5.12 10.79 14.70
CA ASN A 46 5.86 12.04 14.80
C ASN A 46 7.30 11.87 15.30
N GLU A 47 7.77 10.63 15.45
CA GLU A 47 9.12 10.29 15.92
C GLU A 47 9.48 10.79 17.34
N ASN A 48 8.48 11.23 18.12
CA ASN A 48 8.61 11.60 19.52
C ASN A 48 9.09 10.40 20.38
N THR A 49 8.77 9.18 19.94
CA THR A 49 9.25 7.94 20.54
C THR A 49 9.75 6.99 19.47
N LYS A 50 10.87 6.30 19.71
CA LYS A 50 11.41 5.31 18.76
C LYS A 50 10.53 4.07 18.68
N LEU A 51 10.30 3.59 17.46
CA LEU A 51 9.62 2.32 17.22
C LEU A 51 10.50 1.16 17.68
N SER A 52 10.02 0.40 18.66
CA SER A 52 10.75 -0.78 19.16
C SER A 52 10.66 -1.95 18.17
N LYS A 53 11.57 -2.93 18.31
CA LYS A 53 11.54 -4.17 17.51
C LYS A 53 10.24 -4.94 17.68
N ALA A 54 9.69 -4.97 18.90
CA ALA A 54 8.43 -5.65 19.18
C ALA A 54 7.26 -4.95 18.47
N GLN A 55 7.18 -3.62 18.53
CA GLN A 55 6.15 -2.85 17.83
C GLN A 55 6.27 -2.99 16.31
N TYR A 56 7.49 -2.99 15.76
CA TYR A 56 7.71 -3.28 14.33
C TYR A 56 7.13 -4.64 13.93
N ILE A 57 7.39 -5.70 14.71
CA ILE A 57 6.89 -7.05 14.42
C ILE A 57 5.36 -7.07 14.49
N ALA A 58 4.77 -6.44 15.52
CA ALA A 58 3.33 -6.38 15.72
C ALA A 58 2.63 -5.65 14.56
N ILE A 59 3.13 -4.48 14.16
CA ILE A 59 2.59 -3.71 13.03
C ILE A 59 2.71 -4.50 11.72
N ARG A 60 3.81 -5.23 11.51
CA ARG A 60 4.01 -6.09 10.33
C ARG A 60 2.96 -7.16 10.23
N HIS A 61 2.80 -7.94 11.29
CA HIS A 61 1.83 -9.01 11.35
C HIS A 61 0.41 -8.48 11.23
N LEU A 62 0.10 -7.33 11.83
CA LEU A 62 -1.20 -6.70 11.69
C LEU A 62 -1.51 -6.35 10.22
N ILE A 63 -0.55 -5.75 9.51
CA ILE A 63 -0.73 -5.40 8.10
C ILE A 63 -0.95 -6.65 7.25
N GLU A 64 -0.13 -7.69 7.44
CA GLU A 64 -0.25 -8.96 6.73
C GLU A 64 -1.60 -9.64 7.00
N TYR A 65 -2.01 -9.68 8.26
CA TYR A 65 -3.30 -10.21 8.69
C TYR A 65 -4.47 -9.47 8.06
N GLN A 66 -4.42 -8.13 8.01
CA GLN A 66 -5.49 -7.33 7.40
C GLN A 66 -5.51 -7.45 5.88
N ALA A 67 -4.34 -7.57 5.24
CA ALA A 67 -4.24 -7.82 3.80
C ALA A 67 -4.82 -9.19 3.42
N ALA A 68 -4.55 -10.23 4.21
CA ALA A 68 -5.06 -11.58 3.97
C ALA A 68 -6.60 -11.67 4.01
N LYS A 69 -7.27 -10.80 4.77
CA LYS A 69 -8.75 -10.75 4.84
C LYS A 69 -9.41 -10.20 3.58
N LYS A 70 -8.68 -9.49 2.71
CA LYS A 70 -9.21 -8.87 1.48
C LYS A 70 -8.46 -9.42 0.26
N PRO A 71 -8.80 -10.63 -0.23
CA PRO A 71 -8.04 -11.35 -1.25
C PRO A 71 -7.93 -10.63 -2.61
N LYS A 72 -8.65 -9.51 -2.81
CA LYS A 72 -8.61 -8.71 -4.04
C LYS A 72 -7.83 -7.41 -3.94
N ASN A 73 -7.17 -7.05 -2.83
CA ASN A 73 -6.47 -5.76 -2.73
C ASN A 73 -5.07 -5.90 -2.06
N ASP A 74 -4.06 -6.24 -2.86
CA ASP A 74 -2.66 -6.43 -2.43
C ASP A 74 -1.87 -5.12 -2.29
N VAL A 75 -2.52 -3.97 -2.51
CA VAL A 75 -1.90 -2.64 -2.55
C VAL A 75 -1.19 -2.31 -1.24
N LEU A 76 -1.75 -2.70 -0.10
CA LEU A 76 -1.14 -2.42 1.21
C LEU A 76 0.19 -3.15 1.39
N LEU A 77 0.28 -4.41 0.93
CA LEU A 77 1.51 -5.19 0.98
C LEU A 77 2.55 -4.66 -0.01
N GLN A 78 2.12 -4.27 -1.22
CA GLN A 78 2.99 -3.64 -2.21
C GLN A 78 3.60 -2.33 -1.67
N ILE A 79 2.78 -1.47 -1.05
CA ILE A 79 3.24 -0.21 -0.46
C ILE A 79 4.24 -0.46 0.66
N VAL A 80 3.96 -1.44 1.54
CA VAL A 80 4.91 -1.84 2.58
C VAL A 80 6.21 -2.35 1.99
N SER A 81 6.16 -3.22 0.98
CA SER A 81 7.34 -3.74 0.30
C SER A 81 8.20 -2.62 -0.27
N LEU A 82 7.57 -1.62 -0.92
CA LEU A 82 8.27 -0.48 -1.51
C LEU A 82 8.84 0.47 -0.46
N LEU A 83 8.03 0.89 0.52
CA LEU A 83 8.43 1.91 1.49
C LEU A 83 9.37 1.37 2.56
N VAL A 84 9.37 0.07 2.81
CA VAL A 84 10.07 -0.49 3.97
C VAL A 84 11.06 -1.57 3.59
N ASP A 85 10.66 -2.54 2.75
CA ASP A 85 11.48 -3.73 2.51
C ASP A 85 12.56 -3.52 1.45
N ARG A 86 12.35 -2.61 0.49
CA ARG A 86 13.33 -2.21 -0.55
C ARG A 86 14.46 -1.33 0.00
N THR A 87 15.29 -1.90 0.88
CA THR A 87 16.42 -1.18 1.52
C THR A 87 17.53 -0.78 0.54
N ASP A 88 17.50 -1.31 -0.67
CA ASP A 88 18.35 -0.94 -1.80
C ASP A 88 18.01 0.44 -2.40
N LEU A 89 16.76 0.89 -2.30
CA LEU A 89 16.35 2.24 -2.72
C LEU A 89 16.87 3.28 -1.73
N GLN A 90 17.53 4.35 -2.20
CA GLN A 90 18.08 5.40 -1.34
C GLN A 90 18.00 6.79 -1.98
N GLY A 91 18.25 7.82 -1.17
CA GLY A 91 18.37 9.20 -1.66
C GLY A 91 17.11 9.69 -2.36
N LYS A 92 17.28 10.25 -3.56
CA LYS A 92 16.19 10.88 -4.32
C LYS A 92 15.06 9.91 -4.66
N ASP A 93 15.40 8.67 -5.02
CA ASP A 93 14.41 7.68 -5.47
C ASP A 93 13.50 7.25 -4.32
N TYR A 94 14.08 7.01 -3.14
CA TYR A 94 13.31 6.70 -1.93
C TYR A 94 12.47 7.90 -1.45
N ASN A 95 13.03 9.12 -1.52
CA ASN A 95 12.30 10.32 -1.11
C ASN A 95 11.08 10.58 -2.02
N ALA A 96 11.22 10.39 -3.34
CA ALA A 96 10.10 10.51 -4.27
C ALA A 96 8.98 9.52 -3.95
N LEU A 97 9.33 8.27 -3.62
CA LEU A 97 8.37 7.26 -3.18
C LEU A 97 7.67 7.66 -1.87
N LYS A 98 8.43 8.15 -0.88
CA LYS A 98 7.89 8.61 0.42
C LYS A 98 6.93 9.78 0.27
N ASP A 99 7.30 10.80 -0.52
CA ASP A 99 6.47 11.96 -0.80
C ASP A 99 5.18 11.57 -1.52
N THR A 100 5.31 10.66 -2.49
CA THR A 100 4.15 10.15 -3.21
C THR A 100 3.21 9.38 -2.27
N ALA A 101 3.72 8.48 -1.42
CA ALA A 101 2.91 7.78 -0.42
C ALA A 101 2.21 8.73 0.55
N LYS A 102 2.89 9.81 0.97
CA LYS A 102 2.31 10.85 1.82
C LYS A 102 1.13 11.55 1.14
N ASN A 103 1.27 11.89 -0.14
CA ASN A 103 0.21 12.51 -0.93
C ASN A 103 -0.99 11.58 -1.11
N ILE A 104 -0.76 10.27 -1.37
CA ILE A 104 -1.84 9.28 -1.42
C ILE A 104 -2.54 9.18 -0.08
N GLY A 105 -1.79 9.03 1.01
CA GLY A 105 -2.38 8.95 2.34
C GLY A 105 -3.24 10.17 2.68
N ALA A 106 -2.86 11.36 2.21
CA ALA A 106 -3.68 12.56 2.38
C ALA A 106 -4.99 12.53 1.56
N ALA A 107 -4.99 11.91 0.38
CA ALA A 107 -6.14 11.81 -0.52
C ALA A 107 -6.97 10.52 -0.40
N ALA A 108 -6.46 9.51 0.32
CA ALA A 108 -7.05 8.16 0.37
C ALA A 108 -8.49 8.15 0.90
N ALA A 109 -8.83 9.06 1.81
CA ALA A 109 -10.18 9.19 2.37
C ALA A 109 -11.23 9.62 1.33
N THR A 110 -10.81 10.24 0.21
CA THR A 110 -11.71 10.76 -0.83
C THR A 110 -11.55 10.05 -2.18
N MET A 111 -10.55 9.19 -2.34
CA MET A 111 -10.29 8.42 -3.56
C MET A 111 -11.12 7.12 -3.62
N GLN A 112 -11.69 6.84 -4.79
CA GLN A 112 -12.27 5.52 -5.09
C GLN A 112 -11.18 4.44 -5.08
N GLU A 113 -11.51 3.24 -4.62
CA GLU A 113 -10.57 2.12 -4.45
C GLU A 113 -9.77 1.80 -5.74
N HIS A 114 -10.42 1.90 -6.90
CA HIS A 114 -9.76 1.67 -8.20
C HIS A 114 -8.65 2.69 -8.51
N ALA A 115 -8.83 3.96 -8.09
CA ALA A 115 -7.81 4.99 -8.27
C ALA A 115 -6.59 4.74 -7.37
N LEU A 116 -6.80 4.23 -6.16
CA LEU A 116 -5.72 3.84 -5.24
C LEU A 116 -4.85 2.73 -5.84
N ARG A 117 -5.47 1.77 -6.54
CA ARG A 117 -4.79 0.65 -7.23
C ARG A 117 -3.98 1.10 -8.43
N ILE A 118 -4.57 1.91 -9.32
CA ILE A 118 -3.84 2.48 -10.47
C ILE A 118 -2.63 3.26 -9.97
N PHE A 119 -2.77 3.99 -8.87
CA PHE A 119 -1.71 4.83 -8.35
C PHE A 119 -0.61 4.03 -7.62
N ALA A 120 -0.96 2.95 -6.91
CA ALA A 120 0.03 2.00 -6.37
C ALA A 120 0.82 1.31 -7.49
N GLN A 121 0.19 1.01 -8.62
CA GLN A 121 0.88 0.52 -9.81
C GLN A 121 1.80 1.57 -10.42
N THR A 122 1.42 2.85 -10.43
CA THR A 122 2.31 3.95 -10.81
C THR A 122 3.53 4.05 -9.90
N LEU A 123 3.36 3.83 -8.59
CA LEU A 123 4.47 3.75 -7.64
C LEU A 123 5.42 2.58 -7.91
N LEU A 124 4.87 1.41 -8.18
CA LEU A 124 5.65 0.25 -8.61
C LEU A 124 6.47 0.59 -9.85
N LYS A 125 5.82 1.14 -10.89
CA LYS A 125 6.49 1.57 -12.13
C LYS A 125 7.59 2.61 -11.86
N ALA A 126 7.33 3.62 -11.05
CA ALA A 126 8.34 4.64 -10.70
C ALA A 126 9.54 4.05 -9.94
N SER A 127 9.37 2.94 -9.21
CA SER A 127 10.44 2.24 -8.49
C SER A 127 11.30 1.30 -9.35
N TYR A 128 10.85 0.98 -10.58
CA TYR A 128 11.60 0.22 -11.57
C TYR A 128 12.23 1.17 -12.59
N THR A 129 13.35 1.78 -12.23
CA THR A 129 14.07 2.73 -13.09
C THR A 129 14.89 2.06 -14.21
N ARG A 130 14.61 0.79 -14.56
CA ARG A 130 15.18 0.12 -15.73
C ARG A 130 14.10 -0.07 -16.79
N ALA A 131 14.31 0.54 -17.96
CA ALA A 131 13.33 0.58 -19.05
C ALA A 131 12.85 -0.81 -19.53
N SER A 132 13.65 -1.87 -19.33
CA SER A 132 13.31 -3.26 -19.66
C SER A 132 12.18 -3.84 -18.81
N ASP A 133 12.10 -3.43 -17.54
CA ASP A 133 11.20 -4.03 -16.56
C ASP A 133 9.81 -3.35 -16.63
N LEU A 134 9.78 -2.10 -17.11
CA LEU A 134 8.57 -1.33 -17.34
C LEU A 134 7.74 -1.86 -18.52
N THR A 135 8.38 -2.33 -19.59
CA THR A 135 7.68 -2.84 -20.78
C THR A 135 6.98 -4.17 -20.52
N GLU A 136 7.56 -5.01 -19.66
CA GLU A 136 6.99 -6.30 -19.29
C GLU A 136 5.75 -6.14 -18.38
N ILE A 137 5.85 -5.29 -17.36
CA ILE A 137 4.74 -4.99 -16.45
C ILE A 137 3.59 -4.29 -17.20
N ASP A 138 3.89 -3.35 -18.10
CA ASP A 138 2.85 -2.67 -18.88
C ASP A 138 2.11 -3.64 -19.81
N GLY A 139 2.84 -4.60 -20.40
CA GLY A 139 2.27 -5.67 -21.22
C GLY A 139 1.42 -6.67 -20.42
N GLU A 140 1.81 -7.03 -19.20
CA GLU A 140 1.01 -7.86 -18.30
C GLU A 140 -0.25 -7.16 -17.81
N LEU A 141 -0.13 -5.88 -17.43
CA LEU A 141 -1.25 -5.09 -16.95
C LEU A 141 -2.29 -4.87 -18.05
N LYS A 142 -1.84 -4.56 -19.26
CA LYS A 142 -2.71 -4.40 -20.42
C LYS A 142 -3.48 -5.69 -20.72
N ARG A 143 -2.79 -6.84 -20.69
CA ARG A 143 -3.41 -8.17 -20.82
C ARG A 143 -4.43 -8.46 -19.72
N ALA A 144 -4.13 -8.13 -18.46
CA ALA A 144 -5.04 -8.35 -17.33
C ALA A 144 -6.27 -7.42 -17.32
N ILE A 145 -6.14 -6.23 -17.93
CA ILE A 145 -7.26 -5.29 -18.12
C ILE A 145 -8.11 -5.73 -19.31
N GLU A 146 -7.49 -6.16 -20.41
CA GLU A 146 -8.18 -6.67 -21.60
C GLU A 146 -8.91 -8.00 -21.30
N SER A 147 -8.28 -8.93 -20.57
CA SER A 147 -8.92 -10.18 -20.14
C SER A 147 -10.07 -9.96 -19.15
N LYS A 148 -10.16 -8.80 -18.51
CA LYS A 148 -11.30 -8.43 -17.64
C LYS A 148 -12.41 -7.73 -18.40
N LYS A 149 -12.12 -7.11 -19.55
CA LYS A 149 -13.14 -6.61 -20.48
C LYS A 149 -13.84 -7.73 -21.22
N GLU A 150 -13.17 -8.87 -21.41
CA GLU A 150 -13.74 -10.06 -22.07
C GLU A 150 -14.67 -10.90 -21.17
N VAL A 151 -14.74 -10.65 -19.85
CA VAL A 151 -15.54 -11.47 -18.90
C VAL A 151 -16.62 -10.64 -18.22
N ASP A 152 -17.19 -9.65 -18.93
CA ASP A 152 -18.44 -9.00 -18.52
C ASP A 152 -19.66 -9.73 -19.10
N TRP A 153 -19.97 -10.89 -18.54
CA TRP A 153 -21.18 -11.67 -18.85
C TRP A 153 -22.48 -11.00 -18.36
N THR A 154 -22.43 -9.81 -17.77
CA THR A 154 -23.62 -9.16 -17.19
C THR A 154 -24.47 -8.40 -18.21
N ALA A 155 -23.94 -8.15 -19.41
CA ALA A 155 -24.67 -7.49 -20.50
C ALA A 155 -25.54 -8.46 -21.34
N GLU A 156 -25.21 -9.75 -21.42
CA GLU A 156 -26.01 -10.73 -22.18
C GLU A 156 -27.17 -11.34 -21.38
N ILE A 157 -27.09 -11.38 -20.04
CA ILE A 157 -28.11 -12.05 -19.20
C ILE A 157 -29.33 -11.14 -18.94
N PHE A 158 -29.20 -9.81 -19.08
CA PHE A 158 -30.28 -8.85 -18.80
C PHE A 158 -30.90 -8.19 -20.05
N SER A 159 -30.56 -8.66 -21.26
CA SER A 159 -31.14 -8.15 -22.52
C SER A 159 -32.39 -8.90 -22.99
N ASP A 160 -32.70 -10.08 -22.44
CA ASP A 160 -33.70 -11.00 -23.03
C ASP A 160 -35.01 -11.12 -22.22
N GLY A 161 -35.37 -10.06 -21.49
CA GLY A 161 -36.52 -10.04 -20.57
C GLY A 161 -37.59 -8.99 -20.88
N LYS A 162 -37.67 -8.51 -22.13
CA LYS A 162 -38.79 -7.68 -22.59
C LYS A 162 -39.30 -8.17 -23.94
N GLU A 163 -40.07 -9.25 -23.90
CA GLU A 163 -41.09 -9.52 -24.90
C GLU A 163 -42.47 -9.23 -24.29
N ASP A 164 -43.18 -8.33 -24.98
CA ASP A 164 -44.63 -8.08 -25.08
C ASP A 164 -45.59 -8.24 -23.88
#